data_AF-A0A523PH94-F1
#
_entry.id   AF-A0A523PH94-F1
#
_cell.length_a   1.000
_cell.length_b   1.000
_cell.length_c   1.000
_cell.angle_alpha   90.00
_cell.angle_beta   90.00
_cell.angle_gamma   90.00
#
_symmetry.space_group_name_H-M   'P 1'
#
loop_
_entity.id
_entity.type
_entity.pdbx_description
1 polymer ?
#
loop_
_entity_poly.entity_id
_entity_poly.type
_entity_poly.pdbx_seq_one_letter_code
_entity_poly.pdbx_strand_id
1 'polypeptide(L)'
;MKSALLLSLGTLALCGDLYAQGADACDLAQVIAGVGLFDFDNTAATQDGAGNPLCLEFGTDQIDRDVWFAWTPASSGGYLVRTCNVAPIDTKIAIYDGSSCAASIMLDCNDDTCSLQSRVQADGLVGGSTYLIRIGSFPGAAGGAGQFEIVAVGAPANDACANATSIAGNGLFEFDNTFATTDGPPDPLCFQFGTSQVESDVWYRWICPADGGYRITTCDLTSVDTRIALYDGQDCTTSSVLDCNDDADGGACGLQSEVFGSNLVAGDAYLIRIGTFPGSPSGSGQFEVAPAMPPGPPPNDDCANAQALPDCGQFAFDNTLATTDGLSHGACSAFGANQIAHDVWYTFTATTSGTYEFSLCSTGSGVDTKIAVYADLGACPPGTPLDCDDDFACGVVTGPSRVTWTAAGGSTYLLRLGTFPGASGGSGLFDVAGCGSSVGTSYCATSVNSTGAAATISAAGSASISANDLVLIASHVPDVPGFGIFIAGPATARIPFFDGFLCLDPPGIQRINQLTAPVAGVVTQAIDYTGISTGTAALGVVAGSSYFYQHWMRDPVAAGSGANLSDGLDILHTP
;
A
#
# COMPACT_ATOMS: atom_id res chain seq x y z
N MET A 1 59.84 54.51 -69.74
CA MET A 1 58.61 55.15 -70.25
C MET A 1 57.44 54.61 -69.44
N LYS A 2 56.54 55.50 -69.03
CA LYS A 2 55.40 55.28 -68.12
C LYS A 2 54.48 54.11 -68.55
N SER A 3 53.91 53.36 -67.61
CA SER A 3 52.47 53.48 -67.22
C SER A 3 51.84 52.21 -66.63
N ALA A 4 50.97 52.48 -65.64
CA ALA A 4 49.77 51.76 -65.23
C ALA A 4 49.89 50.48 -64.38
N LEU A 5 49.92 50.72 -63.07
CA LEU A 5 49.37 49.86 -62.03
C LEU A 5 47.83 49.85 -62.16
N LEU A 6 47.22 48.70 -62.46
CA LEU A 6 45.78 48.48 -62.29
C LEU A 6 45.57 47.67 -61.01
N LEU A 7 44.89 48.30 -60.06
CA LEU A 7 44.41 47.69 -58.82
C LEU A 7 43.12 46.90 -59.16
N SER A 8 43.17 45.58 -59.27
CA SER A 8 41.96 44.76 -59.26
C SER A 8 41.57 44.49 -57.81
N LEU A 9 40.51 45.15 -57.34
CA LEU A 9 39.81 44.82 -56.10
C LEU A 9 39.39 43.34 -56.17
N GLY A 10 40.08 42.49 -55.43
CA GLY A 10 39.58 41.16 -55.08
C GLY A 10 38.44 41.33 -54.08
N THR A 11 37.22 41.01 -54.50
CA THR A 11 36.11 40.75 -53.60
C THR A 11 36.51 39.57 -52.73
N LEU A 12 36.96 39.86 -51.51
CA LEU A 12 37.12 38.87 -50.45
C LEU A 12 35.70 38.49 -50.01
N ALA A 13 35.11 37.50 -50.65
CA ALA A 13 33.94 36.82 -50.13
C ALA A 13 34.37 36.17 -48.81
N LEU A 14 33.99 36.77 -47.68
CA LEU A 14 33.89 36.02 -46.44
C LEU A 14 32.81 34.96 -46.67
N CYS A 15 33.22 33.77 -47.10
CA CYS A 15 32.43 32.57 -46.89
C CYS A 15 32.50 32.32 -45.38
N GLY A 16 31.58 32.93 -44.62
CA GLY A 16 31.19 32.32 -43.36
C GLY A 16 30.61 30.97 -43.72
N ASP A 17 31.04 29.93 -43.02
CA ASP A 17 30.39 28.63 -43.10
C ASP A 17 28.91 28.86 -42.81
N LEU A 18 28.06 28.81 -43.84
CA LEU A 18 26.62 28.62 -43.63
C LEU A 18 26.51 27.21 -43.05
N TYR A 19 26.55 27.10 -41.73
CA TYR A 19 26.00 25.93 -41.07
C TYR A 19 24.56 25.81 -41.57
N ALA A 20 24.25 24.69 -42.22
CA ALA A 20 22.87 24.37 -42.52
C ALA A 20 22.09 24.42 -41.20
N GLN A 21 20.90 25.03 -41.23
CA GLN A 21 20.07 25.32 -40.04
C GLN A 21 18.78 24.50 -40.08
N GLY A 22 18.93 23.20 -40.37
CA GLY A 22 17.85 22.25 -40.63
C GLY A 22 17.43 22.22 -42.10
N ALA A 23 16.92 21.07 -42.56
CA ALA A 23 16.36 20.93 -43.90
C ALA A 23 14.84 21.09 -43.86
N ASP A 24 14.29 21.91 -44.77
CA ASP A 24 12.85 22.10 -44.95
C ASP A 24 12.14 20.79 -45.32
N ALA A 25 12.74 20.02 -46.23
CA ALA A 25 12.19 18.72 -46.63
C ALA A 25 12.74 17.59 -45.74
N CYS A 26 11.85 16.78 -45.17
CA CYS A 26 12.22 15.67 -44.30
C CYS A 26 13.17 14.65 -44.96
N ASP A 27 12.95 14.32 -46.25
CA ASP A 27 13.83 13.38 -47.00
C ASP A 27 15.27 13.92 -47.20
N LEU A 28 15.48 15.20 -46.90
CA LEU A 28 16.76 15.89 -46.96
C LEU A 28 17.28 16.27 -45.57
N ALA A 29 16.75 15.67 -44.51
CA ALA A 29 17.09 15.95 -43.11
C ALA A 29 18.59 16.15 -42.91
N GLN A 30 18.95 17.25 -42.25
CA GLN A 30 20.35 17.60 -42.04
C GLN A 30 21.03 16.60 -41.11
N VAL A 31 22.12 16.00 -41.58
CA VAL A 31 22.88 15.04 -40.77
C VAL A 31 23.62 15.75 -39.65
N ILE A 32 23.37 15.33 -38.41
CA ILE A 32 24.07 15.76 -37.19
C ILE A 32 24.40 14.54 -36.32
N ALA A 33 25.32 14.69 -35.37
CA ALA A 33 25.71 13.59 -34.49
C ALA A 33 26.15 14.09 -33.11
N GLY A 34 26.00 13.22 -32.10
CA GLY A 34 26.43 13.51 -30.74
C GLY A 34 25.52 14.49 -30.00
N VAL A 35 26.04 15.05 -28.90
CA VAL A 35 25.35 16.00 -28.03
C VAL A 35 25.89 17.41 -28.26
N GLY A 36 25.12 18.43 -27.88
CA GLY A 36 25.54 19.84 -27.95
C GLY A 36 24.46 20.76 -28.49
N LEU A 37 24.87 21.99 -28.80
CA LEU A 37 24.02 23.01 -29.41
C LEU A 37 24.08 22.92 -30.93
N PHE A 38 22.91 23.03 -31.54
CA PHE A 38 22.71 23.03 -32.99
C PHE A 38 21.83 24.21 -33.39
N ASP A 39 22.17 24.86 -34.50
CA ASP A 39 21.39 25.98 -35.04
C ASP A 39 20.22 25.46 -35.88
N PHE A 40 19.08 26.17 -35.83
CA PHE A 40 17.95 25.96 -36.73
C PHE A 40 17.36 27.30 -37.18
N ASP A 41 16.77 27.35 -38.38
CA ASP A 41 15.99 28.49 -38.86
C ASP A 41 14.81 28.01 -39.69
N ASN A 42 13.62 28.14 -39.12
CA ASN A 42 12.36 27.75 -39.75
C ASN A 42 11.56 28.94 -40.31
N THR A 43 12.17 30.12 -40.45
CA THR A 43 11.48 31.33 -40.93
C THR A 43 10.78 31.11 -42.28
N ALA A 44 11.45 30.38 -43.19
CA ALA A 44 10.96 30.10 -44.54
C ALA A 44 10.52 28.65 -44.76
N ALA A 45 10.54 27.83 -43.70
CA ALA A 45 10.16 26.43 -43.79
C ALA A 45 8.67 26.28 -44.11
N THR A 46 8.38 25.27 -44.92
CA THR A 46 7.05 24.75 -45.18
C THR A 46 6.67 23.76 -44.08
N GLN A 47 5.50 23.12 -44.20
CA GLN A 47 5.07 22.05 -43.30
C GLN A 47 4.97 20.79 -44.15
N ASP A 48 5.88 19.85 -43.96
CA ASP A 48 5.91 18.61 -44.75
C ASP A 48 5.78 17.33 -43.91
N GLY A 49 5.95 17.41 -42.59
CA GLY A 49 5.65 16.31 -41.68
C GLY A 49 4.17 16.12 -41.40
N ALA A 50 3.74 14.86 -41.30
CA ALA A 50 2.39 14.51 -40.90
C ALA A 50 2.10 14.86 -39.42
N GLY A 51 0.81 14.95 -39.09
CA GLY A 51 0.38 15.10 -37.70
C GLY A 51 0.46 13.79 -36.95
N ASN A 52 0.54 13.86 -35.63
CA ASN A 52 0.62 12.68 -34.79
C ASN A 52 -0.17 12.86 -33.47
N PRO A 53 -0.91 11.85 -33.00
CA PRO A 53 -1.58 11.90 -31.71
C PRO A 53 -0.67 12.25 -30.52
N LEU A 54 0.62 11.87 -30.54
CA LEU A 54 1.59 12.26 -29.50
C LEU A 54 1.82 13.77 -29.47
N CYS A 55 1.59 14.47 -30.57
CA CYS A 55 1.69 15.92 -30.64
C CYS A 55 0.41 16.66 -30.24
N LEU A 56 -0.67 15.99 -29.79
CA LEU A 56 -2.01 16.59 -29.57
C LEU A 56 -2.09 17.51 -28.34
N GLU A 57 -1.06 18.30 -28.11
CA GLU A 57 -1.01 19.34 -27.10
C GLU A 57 -1.79 20.57 -27.57
N PHE A 58 -2.56 21.18 -26.65
CA PHE A 58 -3.46 22.30 -26.92
C PHE A 58 -4.45 22.09 -28.08
N GLY A 59 -4.77 20.83 -28.41
CA GLY A 59 -5.74 20.46 -29.44
C GLY A 59 -5.21 20.52 -30.88
N THR A 60 -3.89 20.58 -31.07
CA THR A 60 -3.26 20.57 -32.40
C THR A 60 -2.26 19.43 -32.51
N ASP A 61 -2.26 18.66 -33.60
CA ASP A 61 -1.35 17.52 -33.79
C ASP A 61 -0.19 17.80 -34.76
N GLN A 62 -0.12 19.04 -35.27
CA GLN A 62 0.89 19.49 -36.24
C GLN A 62 2.03 20.25 -35.57
N ILE A 63 3.15 20.33 -36.30
CA ILE A 63 4.29 21.22 -36.07
C ILE A 63 4.41 22.07 -37.34
N ASP A 64 4.12 23.37 -37.24
CA ASP A 64 4.18 24.29 -38.38
C ASP A 64 5.63 24.69 -38.65
N ARG A 65 5.96 25.00 -39.92
CA ARG A 65 7.29 25.48 -40.32
C ARG A 65 8.37 24.55 -39.78
N ASP A 66 8.37 23.31 -40.22
CA ASP A 66 9.27 22.31 -39.70
C ASP A 66 10.60 22.28 -40.44
N VAL A 67 11.67 22.04 -39.68
CA VAL A 67 12.96 21.67 -40.22
C VAL A 67 13.43 20.38 -39.59
N TRP A 68 14.18 19.61 -40.37
CA TRP A 68 14.51 18.23 -40.07
C TRP A 68 16.00 18.00 -39.92
N PHE A 69 16.33 17.16 -38.94
CA PHE A 69 17.67 16.69 -38.64
C PHE A 69 17.70 15.16 -38.56
N ALA A 70 18.66 14.54 -39.24
CA ALA A 70 18.99 13.13 -39.10
C ALA A 70 20.12 13.01 -38.08
N TRP A 71 19.78 12.63 -36.85
CA TRP A 71 20.68 12.65 -35.71
C TRP A 71 21.16 11.24 -35.32
N THR A 72 22.44 11.13 -34.97
CA THR A 72 23.06 9.87 -34.52
C THR A 72 23.71 10.05 -33.13
N PRO A 73 23.19 9.42 -32.05
CA PRO A 73 23.82 9.43 -30.73
C PRO A 73 25.14 8.65 -30.73
N ALA A 74 26.10 9.10 -29.90
CA ALA A 74 27.42 8.47 -29.78
C ALA A 74 27.42 7.21 -28.88
N SER A 75 26.41 7.08 -28.00
CA SER A 75 26.25 5.98 -27.05
C SER A 75 24.79 5.59 -26.96
N SER A 76 24.49 4.38 -26.49
CA SER A 76 23.11 4.04 -26.15
C SER A 76 22.69 4.71 -24.85
N GLY A 77 21.40 5.03 -24.69
CA GLY A 77 20.83 5.62 -23.48
C GLY A 77 19.72 6.63 -23.76
N GLY A 78 19.32 7.36 -22.71
CA GLY A 78 18.33 8.43 -22.81
C GLY A 78 18.92 9.74 -23.35
N TYR A 79 18.10 10.46 -24.11
CA TYR A 79 18.45 11.76 -24.65
C TYR A 79 17.29 12.75 -24.54
N LEU A 80 17.68 14.01 -24.35
CA LEU A 80 16.77 15.14 -24.28
C LEU A 80 17.09 16.09 -25.43
N VAL A 81 16.07 16.54 -26.15
CA VAL A 81 16.16 17.60 -27.15
C VAL A 81 15.34 18.78 -26.64
N ARG A 82 15.95 19.97 -26.52
CA ARG A 82 15.25 21.16 -26.00
C ARG A 82 15.60 22.43 -26.74
N THR A 83 14.64 23.33 -26.79
CA THR A 83 14.82 24.73 -27.21
C THR A 83 14.79 25.70 -26.02
N CYS A 84 14.54 25.18 -24.81
CA CYS A 84 14.51 25.96 -23.57
C CYS A 84 15.74 26.84 -23.36
N ASN A 85 15.52 28.14 -23.19
CA ASN A 85 16.54 29.17 -22.97
C ASN A 85 17.54 29.36 -24.13
N VAL A 86 17.37 28.65 -25.26
CA VAL A 86 18.28 28.67 -26.41
C VAL A 86 17.60 29.06 -27.73
N ALA A 87 16.27 28.95 -27.82
CA ALA A 87 15.47 29.51 -28.91
C ALA A 87 14.66 30.74 -28.46
N PRO A 88 14.56 31.80 -29.29
CA PRO A 88 13.79 33.00 -28.98
C PRO A 88 12.34 32.96 -29.51
N ILE A 89 11.88 31.81 -30.01
CA ILE A 89 10.57 31.64 -30.64
C ILE A 89 9.69 30.66 -29.87
N ASP A 90 8.43 30.62 -30.28
CA ASP A 90 7.47 29.59 -29.93
C ASP A 90 7.79 28.33 -30.75
N THR A 91 8.19 27.25 -30.07
CA THR A 91 8.65 26.01 -30.72
C THR A 91 7.70 24.87 -30.48
N LYS A 92 7.74 23.88 -31.37
CA LYS A 92 7.21 22.54 -31.14
C LYS A 92 8.19 21.52 -31.68
N ILE A 93 8.54 20.51 -30.89
CA ILE A 93 9.58 19.54 -31.23
C ILE A 93 8.99 18.13 -31.24
N ALA A 94 9.44 17.29 -32.17
CA ALA A 94 9.22 15.86 -32.13
C ALA A 94 10.50 15.08 -32.45
N ILE A 95 10.65 13.90 -31.86
CA ILE A 95 11.72 12.95 -32.14
C ILE A 95 11.10 11.63 -32.63
N TYR A 96 11.74 10.98 -33.61
CA TYR A 96 11.26 9.77 -34.25
C TYR A 96 12.34 8.69 -34.32
N ASP A 97 11.92 7.44 -34.19
CA ASP A 97 12.73 6.27 -34.51
C ASP A 97 12.83 6.08 -36.03
N GLY A 98 14.05 5.85 -36.51
CA GLY A 98 14.37 5.62 -37.92
C GLY A 98 14.89 6.85 -38.67
N SER A 99 15.31 6.61 -39.91
CA SER A 99 16.02 7.58 -40.75
C SER A 99 15.23 8.08 -41.96
N SER A 100 13.94 7.74 -42.06
CA SER A 100 13.11 8.08 -43.22
C SER A 100 11.69 8.46 -42.83
N CYS A 101 11.16 9.50 -43.46
CA CYS A 101 9.89 10.15 -43.15
C CYS A 101 8.65 9.26 -43.32
N ALA A 102 8.73 8.28 -44.23
CA ALA A 102 7.62 7.38 -44.53
C ALA A 102 7.52 6.17 -43.58
N ALA A 103 8.55 5.91 -42.77
CA ALA A 103 8.64 4.71 -41.93
C ALA A 103 9.01 5.00 -40.46
N SER A 104 9.09 6.28 -40.07
CA SER A 104 9.54 6.67 -38.74
C SER A 104 8.40 6.69 -37.72
N ILE A 105 8.63 6.08 -36.56
CA ILE A 105 7.68 6.08 -35.43
C ILE A 105 8.02 7.27 -34.54
N MET A 106 7.06 8.17 -34.30
CA MET A 106 7.28 9.27 -33.35
C MET A 106 7.44 8.69 -31.94
N LEU A 107 8.54 9.05 -31.28
CA LEU A 107 8.86 8.62 -29.92
C LEU A 107 8.32 9.61 -28.89
N ASP A 108 8.42 10.90 -29.17
CA ASP A 108 7.91 11.95 -28.28
C ASP A 108 7.66 13.26 -29.05
N CYS A 109 6.76 14.09 -28.53
CA CYS A 109 6.41 15.41 -29.05
C CYS A 109 5.92 16.35 -27.96
N ASN A 110 6.37 17.60 -27.99
CA ASN A 110 5.99 18.62 -27.02
C ASN A 110 5.99 20.02 -27.63
N ASP A 111 5.11 20.87 -27.12
CA ASP A 111 4.95 22.27 -27.52
C ASP A 111 5.46 23.25 -26.45
N ASP A 112 5.01 23.18 -25.20
CA ASP A 112 5.43 24.13 -24.16
C ASP A 112 5.99 23.41 -22.93
N THR A 113 7.30 23.55 -22.69
CA THR A 113 7.95 23.08 -21.45
C THR A 113 8.39 24.24 -20.56
N CYS A 114 8.93 25.31 -21.15
CA CYS A 114 9.65 26.37 -20.45
C CYS A 114 9.27 27.73 -21.04
N SER A 115 8.06 28.20 -20.71
CA SER A 115 7.35 29.27 -21.43
C SER A 115 6.88 28.79 -22.80
N LEU A 116 7.41 29.35 -23.88
CA LEU A 116 7.01 29.03 -25.27
C LEU A 116 7.99 28.06 -25.96
N GLN A 117 8.93 27.48 -25.19
CA GLN A 117 9.94 26.59 -25.74
C GLN A 117 9.68 25.17 -25.26
N SER A 118 10.04 24.21 -26.10
CA SER A 118 9.69 22.81 -25.92
C SER A 118 10.88 21.96 -25.51
N ARG A 119 10.56 20.77 -25.01
CA ARG A 119 11.51 19.72 -24.68
C ARG A 119 10.87 18.38 -25.00
N VAL A 120 11.57 17.54 -25.75
CA VAL A 120 11.23 16.13 -25.92
C VAL A 120 12.31 15.24 -25.31
N GLN A 121 11.93 14.03 -24.96
CA GLN A 121 12.76 13.00 -24.38
C GLN A 121 12.53 11.68 -25.11
N ALA A 122 13.61 10.94 -25.35
CA ALA A 122 13.51 9.57 -25.83
C ALA A 122 14.55 8.70 -25.13
N ASP A 123 14.07 7.53 -24.70
CA ASP A 123 14.82 6.58 -23.89
C ASP A 123 15.18 5.34 -24.70
N GLY A 124 16.17 4.58 -24.23
CA GLY A 124 16.62 3.36 -24.91
C GLY A 124 17.17 3.57 -26.32
N LEU A 125 17.60 4.78 -26.68
CA LEU A 125 18.18 5.03 -28.00
C LEU A 125 19.48 4.24 -28.16
N VAL A 126 19.74 3.72 -29.36
CA VAL A 126 20.91 2.88 -29.66
C VAL A 126 22.01 3.75 -30.26
N GLY A 127 23.20 3.73 -29.65
CA GLY A 127 24.36 4.45 -30.15
C GLY A 127 24.71 4.01 -31.59
N GLY A 128 24.89 4.99 -32.48
CA GLY A 128 25.17 4.74 -33.90
C GLY A 128 23.95 4.51 -34.79
N SER A 129 22.74 4.35 -34.23
CA SER A 129 21.49 4.38 -35.00
C SER A 129 21.09 5.81 -35.36
N THR A 130 20.29 5.98 -36.42
CA THR A 130 19.81 7.30 -36.86
C THR A 130 18.36 7.51 -36.46
N TYR A 131 18.10 8.68 -35.87
CA TYR A 131 16.80 9.18 -35.44
C TYR A 131 16.48 10.48 -36.17
N LEU A 132 15.21 10.79 -36.37
CA LEU A 132 14.80 12.09 -36.92
C LEU A 132 14.39 13.04 -35.80
N ILE A 133 14.85 14.28 -35.86
CA ILE A 133 14.40 15.37 -35.01
C ILE A 133 13.71 16.40 -35.90
N ARG A 134 12.46 16.72 -35.58
CA ARG A 134 11.65 17.75 -36.25
C ARG A 134 11.50 18.92 -35.31
N ILE A 135 11.89 20.11 -35.76
CA ILE A 135 11.76 21.35 -35.00
C ILE A 135 10.95 22.32 -35.83
N GLY A 136 9.84 22.80 -35.27
CA GLY A 136 9.07 23.87 -35.88
C GLY A 136 8.47 24.76 -34.81
N SER A 137 7.31 25.31 -35.10
CA SER A 137 6.57 26.23 -34.23
C SER A 137 5.18 25.66 -33.92
N PHE A 138 4.60 26.08 -32.79
CA PHE A 138 3.19 25.84 -32.52
C PHE A 138 2.32 26.29 -33.71
N PRO A 139 1.28 25.53 -34.10
CA PRO A 139 0.43 25.91 -35.22
C PRO A 139 -0.10 27.35 -35.15
N GLY A 140 0.23 28.14 -36.16
CA GLY A 140 -0.11 29.57 -36.25
C GLY A 140 0.90 30.55 -35.62
N ALA A 141 1.94 30.08 -34.94
CA ALA A 141 3.03 30.92 -34.46
C ALA A 141 4.00 31.32 -35.59
N ALA A 142 4.78 32.37 -35.34
CA ALA A 142 5.82 32.80 -36.27
C ALA A 142 7.07 31.91 -36.11
N GLY A 143 7.65 31.48 -37.23
CA GLY A 143 8.97 30.87 -37.24
C GLY A 143 10.08 31.90 -37.04
N GLY A 144 11.31 31.41 -36.86
CA GLY A 144 12.51 32.22 -36.70
C GLY A 144 13.77 31.35 -36.60
N ALA A 145 14.91 32.03 -36.46
CA ALA A 145 16.18 31.38 -36.16
C ALA A 145 16.37 31.19 -34.65
N GLY A 146 17.01 30.10 -34.26
CA GLY A 146 17.31 29.77 -32.88
C GLY A 146 18.31 28.62 -32.77
N GLN A 147 18.47 28.12 -31.54
CA GLN A 147 19.24 26.91 -31.27
C GLN A 147 18.37 25.88 -30.58
N PHE A 148 18.76 24.62 -30.71
CA PHE A 148 18.31 23.54 -29.85
C PHE A 148 19.52 22.81 -29.28
N GLU A 149 19.32 22.20 -28.12
CA GLU A 149 20.33 21.44 -27.41
C GLU A 149 19.93 19.97 -27.35
N ILE A 150 20.86 19.09 -27.73
CA ILE A 150 20.76 17.66 -27.47
C ILE A 150 21.65 17.35 -26.28
N VAL A 151 21.06 16.78 -25.22
CA VAL A 151 21.76 16.43 -23.99
C VAL A 151 21.62 14.93 -23.75
N ALA A 152 22.75 14.24 -23.56
CA ALA A 152 22.75 12.89 -23.03
C ALA A 152 22.34 12.96 -21.56
N VAL A 153 21.32 12.20 -21.20
CA VAL A 153 20.83 12.07 -19.83
C VAL A 153 21.20 10.66 -19.39
N GLY A 154 21.95 10.58 -18.29
CA GLY A 154 22.40 9.30 -17.77
C GLY A 154 21.21 8.52 -17.24
N ALA A 155 21.10 7.26 -17.64
CA ALA A 155 20.21 6.33 -16.98
C ALA A 155 20.55 6.24 -15.48
N PRO A 156 19.58 5.86 -14.63
CA PRO A 156 19.81 5.64 -13.22
C PRO A 156 20.98 4.70 -12.98
N ALA A 157 21.72 4.87 -11.87
CA ALA A 157 22.90 4.05 -11.59
C ALA A 157 22.59 2.55 -11.52
N ASN A 158 21.34 2.20 -11.20
CA ASN A 158 20.78 0.86 -11.10
C ASN A 158 19.84 0.49 -12.24
N ASP A 159 19.94 1.18 -13.38
CA ASP A 159 19.30 0.81 -14.65
C ASP A 159 19.63 -0.64 -15.03
N ALA A 160 20.92 -0.97 -15.15
CA ALA A 160 21.31 -2.34 -15.43
C ALA A 160 21.18 -3.23 -14.17
N CYS A 161 20.61 -4.43 -14.31
CA CYS A 161 20.48 -5.41 -13.23
C CYS A 161 21.84 -5.76 -12.59
N ALA A 162 22.91 -5.81 -13.38
CA ALA A 162 24.26 -6.02 -12.87
C ALA A 162 24.63 -4.98 -11.79
N ASN A 163 24.14 -3.75 -11.92
CA ASN A 163 24.39 -2.62 -11.04
C ASN A 163 23.29 -2.39 -10.00
N ALA A 164 22.39 -3.36 -9.78
CA ALA A 164 21.29 -3.24 -8.82
C ALA A 164 21.74 -2.68 -7.45
N THR A 165 21.05 -1.63 -7.00
CA THR A 165 21.35 -0.90 -5.76
C THR A 165 21.12 -1.81 -4.56
N SER A 166 22.09 -1.90 -3.64
CA SER A 166 21.91 -2.67 -2.40
C SER A 166 21.10 -1.90 -1.37
N ILE A 167 20.00 -2.50 -0.92
CA ILE A 167 19.13 -2.01 0.15
C ILE A 167 18.92 -3.12 1.19
N ALA A 168 18.44 -2.78 2.38
CA ALA A 168 18.23 -3.75 3.44
C ALA A 168 17.14 -3.31 4.40
N GLY A 169 16.47 -4.28 5.01
CA GLY A 169 15.47 -4.00 6.03
C GLY A 169 14.13 -3.51 5.47
N ASN A 170 13.26 -3.09 6.38
CA ASN A 170 11.95 -2.54 6.02
C ASN A 170 12.06 -1.03 5.81
N GLY A 171 11.17 -0.47 5.02
CA GLY A 171 10.99 0.98 4.91
C GLY A 171 10.61 1.43 3.51
N LEU A 172 10.59 2.76 3.36
CA LEU A 172 10.41 3.44 2.09
C LEU A 172 11.77 3.63 1.40
N PHE A 173 11.80 3.32 0.11
CA PHE A 173 12.97 3.45 -0.74
C PHE A 173 12.60 4.28 -1.97
N GLU A 174 13.49 5.19 -2.36
CA GLU A 174 13.31 5.98 -3.58
C GLU A 174 13.61 5.15 -4.82
N PHE A 175 12.82 5.35 -5.86
CA PHE A 175 13.14 4.93 -7.21
C PHE A 175 12.96 6.08 -8.19
N ASP A 176 13.79 6.05 -9.23
CA ASP A 176 13.66 6.92 -10.40
C ASP A 176 14.06 6.06 -11.59
N ASN A 177 13.10 5.74 -12.44
CA ASN A 177 13.34 4.99 -13.66
C ASN A 177 13.32 5.90 -14.90
N THR A 178 13.36 7.23 -14.69
CA THR A 178 13.53 8.17 -15.80
C THR A 178 14.82 7.86 -16.53
N PHE A 179 14.75 7.69 -17.85
CA PHE A 179 15.88 7.33 -18.71
C PHE A 179 16.43 5.91 -18.52
N ALA A 180 15.78 5.05 -17.72
CA ALA A 180 16.17 3.65 -17.63
C ALA A 180 15.94 2.94 -18.97
N THR A 181 16.81 1.98 -19.26
CA THR A 181 16.65 1.04 -20.37
C THR A 181 15.79 -0.14 -19.92
N THR A 182 15.67 -1.18 -20.76
CA THR A 182 15.01 -2.43 -20.37
C THR A 182 15.99 -3.55 -20.58
N ASP A 183 16.64 -3.98 -19.50
CA ASP A 183 17.66 -5.03 -19.55
C ASP A 183 17.19 -6.37 -18.96
N GLY A 184 16.08 -6.36 -18.21
CA GLY A 184 15.49 -7.58 -17.66
C GLY A 184 14.73 -8.44 -18.67
N PRO A 185 14.64 -9.75 -18.38
CA PRO A 185 13.89 -10.67 -19.22
C PRO A 185 12.38 -10.40 -19.10
N PRO A 186 11.58 -10.72 -20.14
CA PRO A 186 10.14 -10.86 -19.94
C PRO A 186 9.86 -12.05 -19.02
N ASP A 187 9.03 -11.85 -18.01
CA ASP A 187 8.79 -12.83 -16.95
C ASP A 187 7.38 -13.44 -17.08
N PRO A 188 7.23 -14.79 -17.09
CA PRO A 188 5.93 -15.42 -17.27
C PRO A 188 4.89 -15.05 -16.20
N LEU A 189 5.32 -14.81 -14.96
CA LEU A 189 4.42 -14.36 -13.88
C LEU A 189 3.94 -12.93 -14.09
N CYS A 190 4.66 -12.11 -14.87
CA CYS A 190 4.22 -10.78 -15.26
C CYS A 190 3.20 -10.79 -16.42
N PHE A 191 2.74 -11.96 -16.89
CA PHE A 191 1.84 -12.02 -18.06
C PHE A 191 0.44 -11.51 -17.72
N GLN A 192 0.30 -10.19 -17.74
CA GLN A 192 -0.93 -9.45 -17.49
C GLN A 192 -1.18 -8.49 -18.67
N PHE A 193 -2.46 -8.33 -19.03
CA PHE A 193 -2.91 -7.47 -20.13
C PHE A 193 -2.22 -7.75 -21.49
N GLY A 194 -1.73 -8.98 -21.70
CA GLY A 194 -1.14 -9.44 -22.96
C GLY A 194 0.35 -9.15 -23.11
N THR A 195 1.02 -8.62 -22.09
CA THR A 195 2.47 -8.37 -22.07
C THR A 195 3.08 -9.05 -20.84
N SER A 196 4.39 -9.35 -20.87
CA SER A 196 5.14 -9.94 -19.75
C SER A 196 6.41 -9.17 -19.41
N GLN A 197 6.63 -8.03 -20.08
CA GLN A 197 7.81 -7.22 -19.86
C GLN A 197 7.53 -6.14 -18.82
N VAL A 198 8.57 -5.81 -18.05
CA VAL A 198 8.68 -4.62 -17.21
C VAL A 198 9.58 -3.65 -17.97
N GLU A 199 9.04 -2.59 -18.56
CA GLU A 199 9.84 -1.62 -19.34
C GLU A 199 10.47 -0.57 -18.42
N SER A 200 11.49 0.14 -18.91
CA SER A 200 12.23 1.18 -18.16
C SER A 200 12.56 0.73 -16.73
N ASP A 201 13.34 -0.34 -16.58
CA ASP A 201 13.53 -1.01 -15.30
C ASP A 201 14.72 -0.49 -14.51
N VAL A 202 14.55 -0.48 -13.18
CA VAL A 202 15.62 -0.25 -12.22
C VAL A 202 15.62 -1.36 -11.19
N TRP A 203 16.82 -1.68 -10.70
CA TRP A 203 17.03 -2.89 -9.91
C TRP A 203 17.55 -2.60 -8.51
N TYR A 204 17.10 -3.41 -7.57
CA TYR A 204 17.51 -3.37 -6.18
C TYR A 204 17.86 -4.78 -5.70
N ARG A 205 18.97 -4.91 -4.97
CA ARG A 205 19.32 -6.11 -4.19
C ARG A 205 18.93 -5.85 -2.75
N TRP A 206 17.85 -6.48 -2.31
CA TRP A 206 17.28 -6.30 -1.00
C TRP A 206 17.67 -7.44 -0.05
N ILE A 207 18.27 -7.10 1.09
CA ILE A 207 18.61 -8.06 2.15
C ILE A 207 17.43 -8.17 3.12
N CYS A 208 16.86 -9.37 3.20
CA CYS A 208 15.71 -9.68 4.04
C CYS A 208 16.08 -9.59 5.54
N PRO A 209 15.37 -8.80 6.37
CA PRO A 209 15.76 -8.58 7.76
C PRO A 209 15.33 -9.69 8.73
N ALA A 210 14.31 -10.48 8.41
CA ALA A 210 13.78 -11.56 9.24
C ALA A 210 13.09 -12.62 8.37
N ASP A 211 13.00 -13.86 8.86
CA ASP A 211 12.25 -14.90 8.14
C ASP A 211 10.76 -14.53 8.06
N GLY A 212 10.13 -14.70 6.90
CA GLY A 212 8.69 -14.49 6.76
C GLY A 212 8.22 -13.98 5.40
N GLY A 213 6.97 -13.51 5.38
CA GLY A 213 6.36 -12.91 4.20
C GLY A 213 6.63 -11.40 4.11
N TYR A 214 6.86 -10.90 2.91
CA TYR A 214 7.10 -9.47 2.65
C TYR A 214 6.24 -8.95 1.52
N ARG A 215 5.76 -7.73 1.69
CA ARG A 215 5.00 -6.95 0.72
C ARG A 215 5.93 -5.88 0.16
N ILE A 216 5.99 -5.78 -1.16
CA ILE A 216 6.67 -4.71 -1.89
C ILE A 216 5.63 -3.99 -2.71
N THR A 217 5.48 -2.68 -2.51
CA THR A 217 4.42 -1.89 -3.15
C THR A 217 4.90 -0.52 -3.63
N THR A 218 4.27 -0.01 -4.68
CA THR A 218 4.33 1.40 -5.12
C THR A 218 2.99 2.13 -4.91
N CYS A 219 1.98 1.46 -4.34
CA CYS A 219 0.65 2.01 -4.09
C CYS A 219 0.72 3.29 -3.25
N ASP A 220 0.05 4.35 -3.72
CA ASP A 220 0.00 5.69 -3.12
C ASP A 220 1.38 6.39 -2.94
N LEU A 221 2.43 5.85 -3.56
CA LEU A 221 3.82 6.32 -3.42
C LEU A 221 4.42 6.89 -4.71
N THR A 222 3.69 6.81 -5.82
CA THR A 222 4.09 7.36 -7.13
C THR A 222 2.87 7.64 -8.01
N SER A 223 3.05 8.38 -9.10
CA SER A 223 2.05 8.51 -10.17
C SER A 223 2.40 7.71 -11.42
N VAL A 224 3.50 6.95 -11.39
CA VAL A 224 3.93 6.08 -12.48
C VAL A 224 2.98 4.89 -12.57
N ASP A 225 2.66 4.48 -13.80
CA ASP A 225 2.00 3.21 -14.11
C ASP A 225 3.05 2.10 -14.01
N THR A 226 3.22 1.58 -12.79
CA THR A 226 4.37 0.75 -12.44
C THR A 226 4.13 -0.70 -12.81
N ARG A 227 5.22 -1.45 -12.96
CA ARG A 227 5.24 -2.91 -12.91
C ARG A 227 6.40 -3.37 -12.05
N ILE A 228 6.16 -4.31 -11.13
CA ILE A 228 7.15 -4.80 -10.17
C ILE A 228 7.31 -6.31 -10.31
N ALA A 229 8.56 -6.80 -10.29
CA ALA A 229 8.88 -8.22 -10.17
C ALA A 229 9.84 -8.47 -9.00
N LEU A 230 9.59 -9.53 -8.23
CA LEU A 230 10.43 -10.01 -7.12
C LEU A 230 11.07 -11.33 -7.52
N TYR A 231 12.38 -11.50 -7.28
CA TYR A 231 13.11 -12.73 -7.64
C TYR A 231 13.78 -13.40 -6.44
N ASP A 232 13.94 -14.73 -6.50
CA ASP A 232 14.44 -15.62 -5.44
C ASP A 232 15.96 -15.61 -5.20
N GLY A 233 16.65 -14.56 -5.64
CA GLY A 233 18.08 -14.41 -5.44
C GLY A 233 18.61 -13.07 -5.96
N GLN A 234 19.93 -12.97 -6.05
CA GLN A 234 20.65 -11.72 -6.36
C GLN A 234 21.28 -11.67 -7.77
N ASP A 235 21.13 -12.73 -8.56
CA ASP A 235 21.77 -12.91 -9.87
C ASP A 235 20.75 -12.85 -11.00
N CYS A 236 20.89 -11.83 -11.85
CA CYS A 236 20.03 -11.51 -12.98
C CYS A 236 19.86 -12.63 -14.01
N THR A 237 20.77 -13.62 -14.01
CA THR A 237 20.79 -14.69 -15.03
C THR A 237 20.28 -16.02 -14.51
N THR A 238 20.23 -16.22 -13.20
CA THR A 238 19.85 -17.51 -12.59
C THR A 238 18.68 -17.41 -11.62
N SER A 239 18.34 -16.22 -11.14
CA SER A 239 17.21 -16.04 -10.23
C SER A 239 15.88 -16.26 -10.97
N SER A 240 14.93 -16.88 -10.27
CA SER A 240 13.58 -17.12 -10.74
C SER A 240 12.63 -16.08 -10.14
N VAL A 241 11.65 -15.64 -10.93
CA VAL A 241 10.62 -14.71 -10.46
C VAL A 241 9.72 -15.43 -9.45
N LEU A 242 9.59 -14.85 -8.26
CA LEU A 242 8.72 -15.31 -7.18
C LEU A 242 7.30 -14.78 -7.37
N ASP A 243 7.20 -13.50 -7.74
CA ASP A 243 5.94 -12.82 -7.96
C ASP A 243 6.15 -11.61 -8.88
N CYS A 244 5.10 -11.24 -9.62
CA CYS A 244 5.13 -10.07 -10.48
C CYS A 244 3.74 -9.49 -10.67
N ASN A 245 3.67 -8.16 -10.67
CA ASN A 245 2.42 -7.45 -10.80
C ASN A 245 2.57 -6.10 -11.50
N ASP A 246 1.51 -5.70 -12.19
CA ASP A 246 1.34 -4.43 -12.91
C ASP A 246 0.42 -3.51 -12.12
N ASP A 247 -0.84 -3.89 -12.00
CA ASP A 247 -1.85 -3.19 -11.20
C ASP A 247 -2.19 -4.06 -9.98
N ALA A 248 -2.05 -3.52 -8.77
CA ALA A 248 -2.44 -4.21 -7.55
C ALA A 248 -3.83 -4.86 -7.68
N ASP A 249 -3.93 -6.14 -7.33
CA ASP A 249 -5.07 -6.99 -7.68
C ASP A 249 -6.41 -6.32 -7.34
N GLY A 250 -7.28 -6.21 -8.35
CA GLY A 250 -8.59 -5.55 -8.23
C GLY A 250 -8.58 -4.02 -8.41
N GLY A 251 -7.44 -3.41 -8.77
CA GLY A 251 -7.30 -1.97 -8.99
C GLY A 251 -7.34 -1.15 -7.70
N ALA A 252 -7.04 -1.79 -6.57
CA ALA A 252 -7.17 -1.19 -5.23
C ALA A 252 -6.33 0.08 -5.05
N CYS A 253 -5.21 0.21 -5.78
CA CYS A 253 -4.38 1.40 -5.81
C CYS A 253 -4.15 1.98 -7.22
N GLY A 254 -5.10 1.78 -8.14
CA GLY A 254 -5.01 2.32 -9.50
C GLY A 254 -3.97 1.59 -10.36
N LEU A 255 -3.09 2.36 -11.02
CA LEU A 255 -2.04 1.86 -11.95
C LEU A 255 -0.71 1.54 -11.24
N GLN A 256 -0.74 1.31 -9.93
CA GLN A 256 0.45 1.05 -9.14
C GLN A 256 0.46 -0.44 -8.74
N SER A 257 1.64 -0.98 -8.50
CA SER A 257 1.84 -2.42 -8.35
C SER A 257 2.13 -2.84 -6.92
N GLU A 258 1.90 -4.12 -6.70
CA GLU A 258 2.20 -4.78 -5.43
C GLU A 258 2.56 -6.24 -5.67
N VAL A 259 3.65 -6.69 -5.04
CA VAL A 259 4.09 -8.08 -5.09
C VAL A 259 4.39 -8.62 -3.69
N PHE A 260 4.37 -9.93 -3.58
CA PHE A 260 4.48 -10.67 -2.34
C PHE A 260 5.51 -11.79 -2.42
N GLY A 261 6.45 -11.77 -1.48
CA GLY A 261 7.36 -12.89 -1.24
C GLY A 261 6.90 -13.70 -0.04
N SER A 262 6.65 -15.00 -0.20
CA SER A 262 6.36 -15.90 0.91
C SER A 262 7.61 -16.67 1.35
N ASN A 263 7.76 -16.90 2.66
CA ASN A 263 8.85 -17.68 3.23
C ASN A 263 10.26 -17.18 2.84
N LEU A 264 10.46 -15.87 2.81
CA LEU A 264 11.77 -15.28 2.60
C LEU A 264 12.66 -15.52 3.84
N VAL A 265 13.96 -15.66 3.63
CA VAL A 265 14.93 -16.06 4.66
C VAL A 265 15.78 -14.87 5.08
N ALA A 266 15.90 -14.66 6.39
CA ALA A 266 16.69 -13.59 6.97
C ALA A 266 18.15 -13.66 6.51
N GLY A 267 18.68 -12.53 6.02
CA GLY A 267 20.04 -12.39 5.54
C GLY A 267 20.26 -12.81 4.08
N ASP A 268 19.30 -13.48 3.44
CA ASP A 268 19.34 -13.73 2.01
C ASP A 268 19.01 -12.46 1.22
N ALA A 269 19.54 -12.39 0.00
CA ALA A 269 19.37 -11.26 -0.90
C ALA A 269 18.43 -11.62 -2.05
N TYR A 270 17.45 -10.75 -2.30
CA TYR A 270 16.44 -10.87 -3.33
C TYR A 270 16.54 -9.69 -4.30
N LEU A 271 16.26 -9.90 -5.59
CA LEU A 271 16.15 -8.82 -6.56
C LEU A 271 14.73 -8.28 -6.56
N ILE A 272 14.61 -6.96 -6.52
CA ILE A 272 13.39 -6.22 -6.78
C ILE A 272 13.63 -5.43 -8.06
N ARG A 273 12.79 -5.65 -9.07
CA ARG A 273 12.78 -4.93 -10.34
C ARG A 273 11.55 -4.05 -10.38
N ILE A 274 11.74 -2.76 -10.61
CA ILE A 274 10.66 -1.78 -10.72
C ILE A 274 10.78 -1.10 -12.07
N GLY A 275 9.72 -1.10 -12.85
CA GLY A 275 9.64 -0.37 -14.11
C GLY A 275 8.22 0.06 -14.39
N THR A 276 7.86 0.15 -15.67
CA THR A 276 6.53 0.56 -16.12
C THR A 276 5.80 -0.58 -16.83
N PHE A 277 4.48 -0.47 -16.89
CA PHE A 277 3.72 -1.14 -17.94
C PHE A 277 4.29 -0.76 -19.33
N PRO A 278 4.39 -1.70 -20.28
CA PRO A 278 4.91 -1.40 -21.61
C PRO A 278 4.21 -0.23 -22.31
N GLY A 279 4.99 0.77 -22.71
CA GLY A 279 4.50 1.99 -23.35
C GLY A 279 3.99 3.09 -22.41
N SER A 280 4.00 2.89 -21.09
CA SER A 280 3.64 3.93 -20.12
C SER A 280 4.84 4.85 -19.78
N PRO A 281 4.61 6.12 -19.41
CA PRO A 281 5.70 7.05 -19.10
C PRO A 281 6.51 6.64 -17.86
N SER A 282 7.84 6.73 -17.95
CA SER A 282 8.74 6.62 -16.80
C SER A 282 8.62 7.78 -15.82
N GLY A 283 9.11 7.63 -14.59
CA GLY A 283 9.18 8.71 -13.62
C GLY A 283 9.89 8.32 -12.32
N SER A 284 9.56 9.04 -11.25
CA SER A 284 10.13 8.81 -9.92
C SER A 284 9.05 8.66 -8.86
N GLY A 285 9.44 8.11 -7.72
CA GLY A 285 8.58 7.95 -6.55
C GLY A 285 9.25 7.10 -5.49
N GLN A 286 8.43 6.55 -4.61
CA GLN A 286 8.88 5.61 -3.58
C GLN A 286 8.26 4.23 -3.80
N PHE A 287 8.92 3.22 -3.26
CA PHE A 287 8.32 1.93 -2.99
C PHE A 287 8.55 1.57 -1.52
N GLU A 288 7.62 0.80 -0.95
CA GLU A 288 7.75 0.31 0.42
C GLU A 288 8.11 -1.17 0.40
N VAL A 289 9.07 -1.57 1.23
CA VAL A 289 9.22 -2.96 1.66
C VAL A 289 8.81 -3.07 3.11
N ALA A 290 7.74 -3.79 3.35
CA ALA A 290 7.21 -4.03 4.70
C ALA A 290 7.08 -5.54 4.93
N PRO A 291 7.17 -6.01 6.19
CA PRO A 291 6.64 -7.32 6.52
C PRO A 291 5.23 -7.35 5.98
N ALA A 292 4.92 -8.34 5.16
CA ALA A 292 3.56 -8.44 4.70
C ALA A 292 2.70 -8.65 5.94
N MET A 293 1.76 -7.74 6.19
CA MET A 293 0.53 -8.19 6.83
C MET A 293 -0.01 -9.26 5.86
N PRO A 294 -0.11 -10.52 6.29
CA PRO A 294 0.33 -11.66 5.49
C PRO A 294 -0.42 -11.78 4.14
N PRO A 295 0.23 -12.22 3.04
CA PRO A 295 -0.38 -12.61 1.78
C PRO A 295 -0.35 -14.14 1.62
N GLY A 296 -0.08 -14.87 2.71
CA GLY A 296 -0.56 -16.23 2.83
C GLY A 296 -2.01 -16.17 3.27
N PRO A 297 -2.75 -17.29 3.17
CA PRO A 297 -3.99 -17.40 3.90
C PRO A 297 -3.76 -16.95 5.36
N PRO A 298 -4.77 -16.31 5.98
CA PRO A 298 -4.65 -15.82 7.34
C PRO A 298 -4.13 -16.93 8.28
N PRO A 299 -3.40 -16.62 9.37
CA PRO A 299 -2.78 -17.64 10.24
C PRO A 299 -3.75 -18.72 10.75
N ASN A 300 -5.05 -18.42 10.76
CA ASN A 300 -6.14 -19.29 11.15
C ASN A 300 -6.99 -19.81 9.96
N ASP A 301 -6.42 -19.87 8.75
CA ASP A 301 -7.04 -20.47 7.56
C ASP A 301 -7.34 -21.96 7.74
N ASP A 302 -6.35 -22.73 8.19
CA ASP A 302 -6.55 -24.15 8.50
C ASP A 302 -7.22 -24.32 9.87
N CYS A 303 -8.19 -25.24 9.97
CA CYS A 303 -8.82 -25.63 11.24
C CYS A 303 -7.78 -26.01 12.31
N ALA A 304 -6.70 -26.66 11.90
CA ALA A 304 -5.63 -27.07 12.80
C ALA A 304 -4.93 -25.88 13.50
N ASN A 305 -5.02 -24.68 12.92
CA ASN A 305 -4.41 -23.44 13.38
C ASN A 305 -5.44 -22.44 13.93
N ALA A 306 -6.63 -22.92 14.32
CA ALA A 306 -7.72 -22.08 14.83
C ALA A 306 -7.26 -21.11 15.93
N GLN A 307 -7.51 -19.81 15.72
CA GLN A 307 -7.08 -18.75 16.62
C GLN A 307 -7.89 -18.75 17.93
N ALA A 308 -7.22 -18.75 19.09
CA ALA A 308 -7.90 -18.67 20.37
C ALA A 308 -8.49 -17.28 20.64
N LEU A 309 -9.78 -17.22 20.93
CA LEU A 309 -10.45 -16.03 21.42
C LEU A 309 -10.32 -15.94 22.95
N PRO A 310 -9.92 -14.77 23.48
CA PRO A 310 -9.65 -14.62 24.91
C PRO A 310 -10.90 -14.63 25.78
N ASP A 311 -12.03 -14.11 25.29
CA ASP A 311 -13.34 -14.12 25.95
C ASP A 311 -14.45 -13.73 24.94
N CYS A 312 -15.68 -13.44 25.41
CA CYS A 312 -16.66 -12.68 24.66
C CYS A 312 -16.17 -11.26 24.35
N GLY A 313 -16.61 -10.70 23.23
CA GLY A 313 -16.20 -9.39 22.76
C GLY A 313 -16.38 -9.25 21.26
N GLN A 314 -15.86 -8.16 20.73
CA GLN A 314 -15.80 -7.89 19.30
C GLN A 314 -14.38 -8.16 18.79
N PHE A 315 -14.27 -8.87 17.67
CA PHE A 315 -13.00 -9.34 17.11
C PHE A 315 -12.93 -9.06 15.62
N ALA A 316 -11.72 -8.80 15.11
CA ALA A 316 -11.47 -8.66 13.68
C ALA A 316 -11.26 -10.02 13.01
N PHE A 317 -11.71 -10.10 11.76
CA PHE A 317 -11.40 -11.21 10.86
C PHE A 317 -10.96 -10.66 9.50
N ASP A 318 -10.16 -11.47 8.80
CA ASP A 318 -9.84 -11.29 7.39
C ASP A 318 -9.75 -12.68 6.77
N ASN A 319 -10.59 -12.95 5.78
CA ASN A 319 -10.60 -14.19 5.01
C ASN A 319 -10.36 -13.96 3.51
N THR A 320 -9.79 -12.81 3.14
CA THR A 320 -9.59 -12.40 1.73
C THR A 320 -8.80 -13.45 0.94
N LEU A 321 -7.79 -14.06 1.57
CA LEU A 321 -6.92 -15.08 0.97
C LEU A 321 -7.12 -16.49 1.57
N ALA A 322 -8.18 -16.68 2.36
CA ALA A 322 -8.47 -17.97 2.99
C ALA A 322 -8.80 -19.03 1.93
N THR A 323 -8.32 -20.26 2.14
CA THR A 323 -8.71 -21.44 1.39
C THR A 323 -9.98 -22.06 1.99
N THR A 324 -10.30 -23.31 1.66
CA THR A 324 -11.47 -23.99 2.24
C THR A 324 -11.10 -25.39 2.65
N ASP A 325 -10.83 -25.58 3.93
CA ASP A 325 -10.40 -26.86 4.49
C ASP A 325 -11.54 -27.58 5.25
N GLY A 326 -12.56 -26.85 5.68
CA GLY A 326 -13.69 -27.42 6.41
C GLY A 326 -14.62 -28.28 5.56
N LEU A 327 -15.20 -29.32 6.19
CA LEU A 327 -16.15 -30.21 5.54
C LEU A 327 -17.49 -29.51 5.27
N SER A 328 -18.11 -29.85 4.13
CA SER A 328 -19.50 -29.50 3.85
C SER A 328 -20.46 -30.25 4.78
N HIS A 329 -21.47 -29.58 5.30
CA HIS A 329 -22.41 -30.15 6.26
C HIS A 329 -23.86 -29.93 5.84
N GLY A 330 -24.65 -31.00 5.82
CA GLY A 330 -26.09 -30.91 5.50
C GLY A 330 -26.89 -30.00 6.45
N ALA A 331 -26.41 -29.79 7.68
CA ALA A 331 -27.00 -28.83 8.63
C ALA A 331 -26.77 -27.36 8.23
N CYS A 332 -25.80 -27.09 7.35
CA CYS A 332 -25.48 -25.77 6.80
C CYS A 332 -26.11 -25.51 5.42
N SER A 333 -27.21 -26.18 5.05
CA SER A 333 -27.74 -26.17 3.67
C SER A 333 -28.60 -24.94 3.31
N ALA A 334 -28.37 -23.80 3.96
CA ALA A 334 -29.09 -22.56 3.63
C ALA A 334 -28.91 -22.22 2.14
N PHE A 335 -30.02 -21.79 1.52
CA PHE A 335 -30.09 -21.45 0.08
C PHE A 335 -29.56 -22.53 -0.89
N GLY A 336 -29.52 -23.79 -0.46
CA GLY A 336 -29.12 -24.93 -1.30
C GLY A 336 -27.61 -25.17 -1.37
N ALA A 337 -26.79 -24.41 -0.63
CA ALA A 337 -25.36 -24.63 -0.52
C ALA A 337 -25.00 -25.06 0.90
N ASN A 338 -24.22 -26.13 1.04
CA ASN A 338 -23.91 -26.77 2.32
C ASN A 338 -22.42 -26.63 2.74
N GLN A 339 -21.68 -25.76 2.07
CA GLN A 339 -20.29 -25.45 2.36
C GLN A 339 -20.14 -24.00 2.81
N ILE A 340 -19.14 -23.74 3.64
CA ILE A 340 -18.64 -22.40 3.99
C ILE A 340 -17.31 -22.25 3.24
N ALA A 341 -17.20 -21.30 2.31
CA ALA A 341 -15.99 -21.07 1.52
C ALA A 341 -15.08 -20.04 2.20
N HIS A 342 -13.82 -19.93 1.80
CA HIS A 342 -12.85 -18.98 2.36
C HIS A 342 -12.88 -18.96 3.90
N ASP A 343 -12.71 -20.11 4.54
CA ASP A 343 -12.96 -20.25 5.96
C ASP A 343 -11.75 -19.91 6.82
N VAL A 344 -12.02 -19.27 7.95
CA VAL A 344 -11.07 -19.04 9.03
C VAL A 344 -11.66 -19.53 10.34
N TRP A 345 -10.78 -19.98 11.22
CA TRP A 345 -11.16 -20.76 12.40
C TRP A 345 -10.76 -20.09 13.70
N TYR A 346 -11.61 -20.23 14.70
CA TYR A 346 -11.35 -19.75 16.05
C TYR A 346 -11.69 -20.81 17.09
N THR A 347 -10.94 -20.85 18.19
CA THR A 347 -11.30 -21.62 19.39
C THR A 347 -11.87 -20.68 20.46
N PHE A 348 -12.94 -21.10 21.10
CA PHE A 348 -13.61 -20.34 22.16
C PHE A 348 -13.88 -21.25 23.35
N THR A 349 -13.43 -20.85 24.55
CA THR A 349 -13.72 -21.59 25.78
C THR A 349 -14.83 -20.88 26.56
N ALA A 350 -15.98 -21.52 26.68
CA ALA A 350 -17.10 -20.96 27.41
C ALA A 350 -16.76 -20.89 28.91
N THR A 351 -16.80 -19.69 29.49
CA THR A 351 -16.53 -19.47 30.92
C THR A 351 -17.68 -19.94 31.82
N THR A 352 -18.92 -19.83 31.35
CA THR A 352 -20.12 -20.24 32.07
C THR A 352 -20.98 -21.16 31.22
N SER A 353 -21.87 -21.92 31.87
CA SER A 353 -22.88 -22.67 31.12
C SER A 353 -24.02 -21.72 30.77
N GLY A 354 -24.38 -21.63 29.50
CA GLY A 354 -25.36 -20.65 29.04
C GLY A 354 -25.53 -20.64 27.53
N THR A 355 -26.37 -19.75 27.03
CA THR A 355 -26.51 -19.52 25.60
C THR A 355 -25.53 -18.45 25.16
N TYR A 356 -24.69 -18.81 24.21
CA TYR A 356 -23.73 -17.93 23.55
C TYR A 356 -24.22 -17.60 22.13
N GLU A 357 -23.71 -16.49 21.61
CA GLU A 357 -23.99 -15.97 20.28
C GLU A 357 -22.68 -15.67 19.56
N PHE A 358 -22.61 -16.03 18.28
CA PHE A 358 -21.55 -15.66 17.35
C PHE A 358 -22.22 -14.95 16.19
N SER A 359 -21.92 -13.68 16.00
CA SER A 359 -22.75 -12.76 15.23
C SER A 359 -21.91 -11.77 14.44
N LEU A 360 -22.27 -11.56 13.18
CA LEU A 360 -21.73 -10.48 12.37
C LEU A 360 -22.74 -9.31 12.26
N CYS A 361 -23.86 -9.35 13.00
CA CYS A 361 -24.92 -8.33 12.91
C CYS A 361 -24.49 -6.91 13.27
N SER A 362 -23.44 -6.72 14.08
CA SER A 362 -23.00 -5.40 14.51
C SER A 362 -22.18 -4.65 13.47
N THR A 363 -21.72 -5.34 12.42
CA THR A 363 -20.92 -4.72 11.36
C THR A 363 -21.41 -5.13 9.98
N GLY A 364 -21.72 -4.13 9.15
CA GLY A 364 -22.00 -4.35 7.74
C GLY A 364 -20.69 -4.69 7.03
N SER A 365 -20.24 -5.94 7.13
CA SER A 365 -18.95 -6.41 6.60
C SER A 365 -18.83 -6.26 5.08
N GLY A 366 -19.92 -6.02 4.34
CA GLY A 366 -19.92 -6.00 2.87
C GLY A 366 -19.60 -7.38 2.25
N VAL A 367 -19.35 -8.39 3.08
CA VAL A 367 -19.08 -9.79 2.74
C VAL A 367 -20.36 -10.59 2.91
N ASP A 368 -20.65 -11.47 1.97
CA ASP A 368 -21.73 -12.47 2.05
C ASP A 368 -21.24 -13.65 2.91
N THR A 369 -21.41 -13.50 4.22
CA THR A 369 -20.77 -14.38 5.21
C THR A 369 -21.56 -15.67 5.41
N LYS A 370 -20.88 -16.73 5.84
CA LYS A 370 -21.51 -17.96 6.32
C LYS A 370 -20.71 -18.49 7.50
N ILE A 371 -21.38 -18.84 8.59
CA ILE A 371 -20.70 -19.22 9.84
C ILE A 371 -21.27 -20.50 10.46
N ALA A 372 -20.45 -21.22 11.21
CA ALA A 372 -20.85 -22.41 11.95
C ALA A 372 -20.13 -22.52 13.28
N VAL A 373 -20.77 -23.16 14.26
CA VAL A 373 -20.16 -23.49 15.56
C VAL A 373 -20.16 -24.99 15.77
N TYR A 374 -19.06 -25.52 16.32
CA TYR A 374 -18.85 -26.94 16.59
C TYR A 374 -18.45 -27.13 18.06
N ALA A 375 -18.80 -28.28 18.64
CA ALA A 375 -18.13 -28.73 19.85
C ALA A 375 -16.68 -29.11 19.51
N ASP A 376 -15.69 -28.61 20.25
CA ASP A 376 -14.30 -28.99 20.02
C ASP A 376 -14.01 -30.33 20.69
N LEU A 377 -14.05 -31.40 19.88
CA LEU A 377 -13.75 -32.77 20.29
C LEU A 377 -12.33 -33.19 19.87
N GLY A 378 -11.46 -32.24 19.50
CA GLY A 378 -10.08 -32.49 19.08
C GLY A 378 -9.94 -33.05 17.65
N ALA A 379 -10.94 -32.85 16.79
CA ALA A 379 -10.91 -33.25 15.39
C ALA A 379 -10.96 -32.02 14.48
N CYS A 380 -10.04 -31.96 13.51
CA CYS A 380 -10.01 -30.96 12.45
C CYS A 380 -9.86 -31.62 11.08
N PRO A 381 -10.76 -31.33 10.11
CA PRO A 381 -12.00 -30.58 10.29
C PRO A 381 -13.01 -31.28 11.23
N PRO A 382 -13.85 -30.53 11.95
CA PRO A 382 -14.85 -31.10 12.86
C PRO A 382 -15.99 -31.79 12.11
N GLY A 383 -16.74 -32.63 12.84
CA GLY A 383 -17.98 -33.25 12.37
C GLY A 383 -19.17 -32.28 12.37
N THR A 384 -20.38 -32.77 12.62
CA THR A 384 -21.62 -31.98 12.51
C THR A 384 -21.59 -30.69 13.35
N PRO A 385 -21.90 -29.51 12.78
CA PRO A 385 -22.02 -28.28 13.54
C PRO A 385 -23.20 -28.31 14.51
N LEU A 386 -23.07 -27.60 15.63
CA LEU A 386 -24.12 -27.33 16.62
C LEU A 386 -25.17 -26.38 16.06
N ASP A 387 -24.71 -25.36 15.34
CA ASP A 387 -25.55 -24.38 14.65
C ASP A 387 -24.79 -23.81 13.44
N CYS A 388 -25.52 -23.33 12.45
CA CYS A 388 -24.96 -22.82 11.21
C CYS A 388 -25.92 -21.83 10.55
N ASP A 389 -25.39 -20.72 10.08
CA ASP A 389 -26.17 -19.66 9.49
C ASP A 389 -25.41 -18.95 8.35
N ASP A 390 -26.17 -18.33 7.47
CA ASP A 390 -25.71 -17.69 6.24
C ASP A 390 -26.20 -16.26 6.23
N ASP A 391 -27.51 -16.08 6.09
CA ASP A 391 -28.18 -14.79 6.18
C ASP A 391 -29.06 -14.72 7.44
N PHE A 392 -28.63 -13.93 8.43
CA PHE A 392 -29.52 -13.49 9.50
C PHE A 392 -30.12 -12.13 9.17
N ALA A 393 -31.43 -11.98 9.41
CA ALA A 393 -32.13 -10.72 9.20
C ALA A 393 -31.80 -9.67 10.29
N CYS A 394 -30.57 -9.16 10.33
CA CYS A 394 -30.10 -8.08 11.19
C CYS A 394 -30.63 -6.69 10.75
N GLY A 395 -31.84 -6.61 10.18
CA GLY A 395 -32.45 -5.38 9.66
C GLY A 395 -32.15 -5.05 8.18
N VAL A 396 -31.49 -5.93 7.44
CA VAL A 396 -31.22 -5.83 5.99
C VAL A 396 -31.63 -7.11 5.25
N VAL A 397 -31.82 -7.02 3.92
CA VAL A 397 -32.44 -8.06 3.06
C VAL A 397 -31.41 -9.09 2.53
N THR A 398 -30.11 -8.80 2.67
CA THR A 398 -28.96 -9.70 2.47
C THR A 398 -28.06 -9.46 3.69
N GLY A 399 -28.09 -10.36 4.65
CA GLY A 399 -27.76 -10.04 6.03
C GLY A 399 -26.54 -10.80 6.52
N PRO A 400 -25.71 -10.20 7.39
CA PRO A 400 -24.61 -10.93 8.02
C PRO A 400 -25.13 -12.15 8.79
N SER A 401 -24.27 -13.16 8.97
CA SER A 401 -24.65 -14.42 9.62
C SER A 401 -24.68 -14.30 11.14
N ARG A 402 -25.55 -15.08 11.78
CA ARG A 402 -25.64 -15.17 13.24
C ARG A 402 -26.10 -16.55 13.69
N VAL A 403 -25.32 -17.15 14.60
CA VAL A 403 -25.63 -18.45 15.23
C VAL A 403 -25.69 -18.32 16.74
N THR A 404 -26.46 -19.21 17.37
CA THR A 404 -26.54 -19.30 18.83
C THR A 404 -26.39 -20.75 19.28
N TRP A 405 -25.63 -20.99 20.34
CA TRP A 405 -25.47 -22.33 20.87
C TRP A 405 -25.53 -22.34 22.40
N THR A 406 -25.94 -23.46 22.97
CA THR A 406 -25.86 -23.68 24.41
C THR A 406 -24.50 -24.27 24.73
N ALA A 407 -23.68 -23.52 25.46
CA ALA A 407 -22.37 -23.94 25.90
C ALA A 407 -22.39 -24.48 27.33
N ALA A 408 -21.49 -25.42 27.61
CA ALA A 408 -21.15 -25.86 28.96
C ALA A 408 -19.89 -25.12 29.42
N GLY A 409 -19.93 -24.55 30.63
CA GLY A 409 -18.80 -23.84 31.21
C GLY A 409 -17.56 -24.73 31.32
N GLY A 410 -16.40 -24.19 30.97
CA GLY A 410 -15.12 -24.87 30.84
C GLY A 410 -14.94 -25.71 29.57
N SER A 411 -15.93 -25.74 28.66
CA SER A 411 -15.81 -26.48 27.38
C SER A 411 -15.34 -25.58 26.25
N THR A 412 -14.56 -26.15 25.33
CA THR A 412 -14.06 -25.46 24.14
C THR A 412 -14.93 -25.75 22.92
N TYR A 413 -15.06 -24.75 22.05
CA TYR A 413 -15.85 -24.75 20.83
C TYR A 413 -14.99 -24.25 19.67
N LEU A 414 -15.24 -24.77 18.48
CA LEU A 414 -14.66 -24.25 17.23
C LEU A 414 -15.70 -23.36 16.54
N LEU A 415 -15.30 -22.15 16.18
CA LEU A 415 -16.09 -21.18 15.44
C LEU A 415 -15.47 -21.07 14.05
N ARG A 416 -16.27 -21.32 13.01
CA ARG A 416 -15.86 -21.25 11.61
C ARG A 416 -16.55 -20.05 10.97
N LEU A 417 -15.77 -19.17 10.36
CA LEU A 417 -16.24 -17.98 9.66
C LEU A 417 -15.76 -18.05 8.21
N GLY A 418 -16.66 -17.96 7.24
CA GLY A 418 -16.26 -17.81 5.85
C GLY A 418 -17.33 -17.10 5.04
N THR A 419 -17.44 -17.42 3.76
CA THR A 419 -18.41 -16.84 2.83
C THR A 419 -19.39 -17.87 2.28
N PHE A 420 -20.52 -17.39 1.77
CA PHE A 420 -21.38 -18.18 0.91
C PHE A 420 -20.58 -18.65 -0.32
N PRO A 421 -20.72 -19.91 -0.77
CA PRO A 421 -19.99 -20.40 -1.94
C PRO A 421 -20.22 -19.54 -3.19
N GLY A 422 -19.13 -18.96 -3.71
CA GLY A 422 -19.14 -18.09 -4.88
C GLY A 422 -19.00 -16.59 -4.56
N ALA A 423 -19.06 -16.20 -3.28
CA ALA A 423 -18.70 -14.85 -2.84
C ALA A 423 -17.19 -14.73 -2.55
N SER A 424 -16.61 -13.56 -2.81
CA SER A 424 -15.22 -13.24 -2.48
C SER A 424 -15.03 -13.09 -0.97
N GLY A 425 -13.85 -13.50 -0.47
CA GLY A 425 -13.41 -13.18 0.89
C GLY A 425 -13.25 -11.66 1.11
N GLY A 426 -13.09 -11.27 2.36
CA GLY A 426 -12.89 -9.89 2.80
C GLY A 426 -12.56 -9.80 4.29
N SER A 427 -12.53 -8.57 4.81
CA SER A 427 -12.25 -8.32 6.23
C SER A 427 -13.41 -7.63 6.94
N GLY A 428 -13.54 -7.84 8.24
CA GLY A 428 -14.58 -7.20 9.04
C GLY A 428 -14.45 -7.47 10.53
N LEU A 429 -15.55 -7.30 11.25
CA LEU A 429 -15.65 -7.61 12.68
C LEU A 429 -16.76 -8.64 12.93
N PHE A 430 -16.61 -9.41 14.00
CA PHE A 430 -17.66 -10.27 14.53
C PHE A 430 -17.72 -10.16 16.05
N ASP A 431 -18.87 -10.47 16.63
CA ASP A 431 -19.08 -10.51 18.07
C ASP A 431 -19.25 -11.95 18.56
N VAL A 432 -18.66 -12.25 19.71
CA VAL A 432 -19.04 -13.37 20.56
C VAL A 432 -19.69 -12.82 21.83
N ALA A 433 -20.93 -13.21 22.10
CA ALA A 433 -21.70 -12.74 23.24
C ALA A 433 -22.28 -13.91 24.06
N GLY A 434 -22.83 -13.62 25.24
CA GLY A 434 -23.52 -14.62 26.07
C GLY A 434 -22.69 -15.25 27.19
N CYS A 435 -21.55 -14.66 27.57
CA CYS A 435 -20.68 -15.08 28.68
C CYS A 435 -21.31 -15.04 30.10
N GLY A 436 -22.64 -14.99 30.22
CA GLY A 436 -23.28 -14.38 31.38
C GLY A 436 -23.00 -12.87 31.37
N SER A 437 -23.69 -12.11 32.21
CA SER A 437 -23.37 -10.69 32.40
C SER A 437 -21.86 -10.52 32.55
N SER A 438 -21.27 -9.55 31.84
CA SER A 438 -19.94 -9.00 32.12
C SER A 438 -19.65 -9.05 33.62
N VAL A 439 -18.43 -9.41 34.01
CA VAL A 439 -18.09 -9.34 35.44
C VAL A 439 -18.18 -7.86 35.85
N GLY A 440 -19.26 -7.54 36.55
CA GLY A 440 -19.60 -6.19 36.94
C GLY A 440 -20.52 -5.42 35.98
N THR A 441 -20.85 -4.19 36.36
CA THR A 441 -21.75 -3.28 35.66
C THR A 441 -21.03 -1.98 35.37
N SER A 442 -21.03 -1.54 34.11
CA SER A 442 -20.48 -0.23 33.71
C SER A 442 -21.26 0.90 34.38
N TYR A 443 -20.56 1.92 34.86
CA TYR A 443 -21.13 3.12 35.45
C TYR A 443 -20.26 4.34 35.12
N CYS A 444 -20.79 5.56 35.33
CA CYS A 444 -20.01 6.80 35.17
C CYS A 444 -19.36 6.96 33.77
N ALA A 445 -20.15 7.41 32.80
CA ALA A 445 -19.67 7.67 31.44
C ALA A 445 -18.56 8.76 31.40
N THR A 446 -17.61 8.55 30.49
CA THR A 446 -16.46 9.43 30.24
C THR A 446 -16.62 10.25 28.94
N SER A 447 -15.62 11.07 28.60
CA SER A 447 -15.54 11.86 27.36
C SER A 447 -14.86 11.10 26.22
N VAL A 448 -15.11 11.53 25.00
CA VAL A 448 -14.40 11.04 23.81
C VAL A 448 -12.92 11.42 23.89
N ASN A 449 -12.04 10.49 23.54
CA ASN A 449 -10.59 10.66 23.50
C ASN A 449 -10.09 10.78 22.04
N SER A 450 -8.77 10.87 21.82
CA SER A 450 -8.20 11.07 20.47
C SER A 450 -8.47 9.95 19.45
N THR A 451 -8.94 8.77 19.88
CA THR A 451 -9.42 7.72 18.97
C THR A 451 -10.73 8.06 18.27
N GLY A 452 -11.42 9.12 18.69
CA GLY A 452 -12.77 9.45 18.24
C GLY A 452 -13.88 8.73 19.00
N ALA A 453 -13.54 7.84 19.93
CA ALA A 453 -14.46 7.16 20.84
C ALA A 453 -14.12 7.44 22.32
N ALA A 454 -15.08 7.20 23.21
CA ALA A 454 -14.84 7.21 24.65
C ALA A 454 -14.26 5.85 25.08
N ALA A 455 -13.23 5.83 25.92
CA ALA A 455 -12.67 4.56 26.39
C ALA A 455 -13.65 3.83 27.31
N THR A 456 -13.69 2.52 27.20
CA THR A 456 -14.60 1.64 27.94
C THR A 456 -13.83 0.63 28.77
N ILE A 457 -14.27 0.34 29.98
CA ILE A 457 -13.73 -0.73 30.83
C ILE A 457 -14.73 -1.90 30.94
N SER A 458 -14.20 -3.11 30.87
CA SER A 458 -14.92 -4.36 31.08
C SER A 458 -14.04 -5.34 31.84
N ALA A 459 -14.59 -6.52 32.18
CA ALA A 459 -13.81 -7.56 32.82
C ALA A 459 -14.22 -8.96 32.37
N ALA A 460 -13.20 -9.82 32.31
CA ALA A 460 -13.24 -11.24 31.99
C ALA A 460 -12.89 -12.07 33.24
N GLY A 461 -13.21 -13.38 33.22
CA GLY A 461 -12.98 -14.29 34.35
C GLY A 461 -14.17 -14.31 35.31
N SER A 462 -13.92 -14.20 36.62
CA SER A 462 -14.97 -14.24 37.63
C SER A 462 -14.86 -13.13 38.68
N ALA A 463 -15.96 -12.85 39.39
CA ALA A 463 -15.95 -11.96 40.56
C ALA A 463 -15.38 -12.64 41.83
N SER A 464 -14.96 -13.91 41.74
CA SER A 464 -14.51 -14.69 42.89
C SER A 464 -13.09 -14.32 43.30
N ILE A 465 -12.94 -13.94 44.57
CA ILE A 465 -11.63 -13.63 45.15
C ILE A 465 -10.77 -14.91 45.21
N SER A 466 -11.36 -16.05 45.58
CA SER A 466 -10.65 -17.32 45.66
C SER A 466 -10.27 -17.93 44.30
N ALA A 467 -11.02 -17.64 43.23
CA ALA A 467 -10.64 -18.05 41.88
C ALA A 467 -9.42 -17.28 41.37
N ASN A 468 -9.25 -16.01 41.77
CA ASN A 468 -8.13 -15.15 41.41
C ASN A 468 -7.87 -15.08 39.89
N ASP A 469 -8.94 -15.05 39.10
CA ASP A 469 -8.93 -15.12 37.63
C ASP A 469 -9.51 -13.87 36.94
N LEU A 470 -9.80 -12.80 37.69
CA LEU A 470 -10.34 -11.56 37.14
C LEU A 470 -9.31 -10.86 36.25
N VAL A 471 -9.71 -10.52 35.02
CA VAL A 471 -8.92 -9.70 34.10
C VAL A 471 -9.71 -8.45 33.72
N LEU A 472 -9.18 -7.27 34.02
CA LEU A 472 -9.73 -6.01 33.56
C LEU A 472 -9.29 -5.74 32.12
N ILE A 473 -10.18 -5.18 31.31
CA ILE A 473 -9.96 -4.87 29.91
C ILE A 473 -10.43 -3.44 29.67
N ALA A 474 -9.54 -2.58 29.17
CA ALA A 474 -9.89 -1.25 28.71
C ALA A 474 -9.75 -1.17 27.18
N SER A 475 -10.78 -0.70 26.49
CA SER A 475 -10.84 -0.59 25.03
C SER A 475 -11.00 0.86 24.58
N HIS A 476 -10.70 1.13 23.31
CA HIS A 476 -10.64 2.48 22.73
C HIS A 476 -9.62 3.38 23.45
N VAL A 477 -8.51 2.80 23.90
CA VAL A 477 -7.40 3.53 24.50
C VAL A 477 -6.48 4.01 23.36
N PRO A 478 -6.03 5.28 23.32
CA PRO A 478 -5.13 5.74 22.26
C PRO A 478 -3.80 4.96 22.21
N ASP A 479 -3.39 4.51 21.02
CA ASP A 479 -2.11 3.80 20.75
C ASP A 479 -0.90 4.75 20.74
N VAL A 480 -0.80 5.60 21.75
CA VAL A 480 0.29 6.59 21.90
C VAL A 480 1.42 6.02 22.77
N PRO A 481 2.70 6.29 22.46
CA PRO A 481 3.83 5.86 23.29
C PRO A 481 3.68 6.35 24.74
N GLY A 482 3.42 5.41 25.65
CA GLY A 482 3.21 5.70 27.07
C GLY A 482 2.40 4.61 27.77
N PHE A 483 2.44 4.61 29.09
CA PHE A 483 1.70 3.64 29.90
C PHE A 483 0.42 4.26 30.46
N GLY A 484 -0.67 3.49 30.45
CA GLY A 484 -1.86 3.73 31.25
C GLY A 484 -1.77 3.01 32.60
N ILE A 485 -2.73 3.26 33.48
CA ILE A 485 -2.82 2.55 34.77
C ILE A 485 -4.26 2.21 35.12
N PHE A 486 -4.50 0.99 35.56
CA PHE A 486 -5.78 0.65 36.20
C PHE A 486 -5.77 1.16 37.64
N ILE A 487 -6.86 1.81 38.00
CA ILE A 487 -7.12 2.30 39.36
C ILE A 487 -8.39 1.64 39.88
N ALA A 488 -8.41 1.42 41.18
CA ALA A 488 -9.53 0.76 41.83
C ALA A 488 -9.80 1.39 43.21
N GLY A 489 -11.01 1.26 43.73
CA GLY A 489 -11.37 1.86 45.01
C GLY A 489 -12.70 1.35 45.57
N PRO A 490 -12.98 1.63 46.86
CA PRO A 490 -14.16 1.13 47.56
C PRO A 490 -15.43 1.97 47.33
N ALA A 491 -15.32 3.13 46.68
CA ALA A 491 -16.44 4.05 46.48
C ALA A 491 -16.36 4.75 45.13
N THR A 492 -17.53 5.09 44.59
CA THR A 492 -17.68 5.82 43.33
C THR A 492 -17.67 7.33 43.56
N ALA A 493 -17.14 8.08 42.60
CA ALA A 493 -17.41 9.51 42.47
C ALA A 493 -17.59 9.86 41.00
N ARG A 494 -17.78 11.14 40.69
CA ARG A 494 -17.67 11.66 39.32
C ARG A 494 -17.05 13.04 39.39
N ILE A 495 -15.74 13.09 39.28
CA ILE A 495 -14.96 14.31 39.48
C ILE A 495 -14.29 14.65 38.14
N PRO A 496 -14.49 15.85 37.58
CA PRO A 496 -13.71 16.28 36.40
C PRO A 496 -12.22 16.09 36.66
N PHE A 497 -11.57 15.30 35.83
CA PHE A 497 -10.17 14.91 36.02
C PHE A 497 -9.52 14.69 34.66
N PHE A 498 -8.51 15.51 34.37
CA PHE A 498 -7.97 15.66 33.01
C PHE A 498 -9.08 15.95 31.99
N ASP A 499 -9.05 15.33 30.82
CA ASP A 499 -10.01 15.57 29.76
C ASP A 499 -11.32 14.76 29.95
N GLY A 500 -11.41 13.95 31.01
CA GLY A 500 -12.54 13.10 31.36
C GLY A 500 -13.02 13.23 32.80
N PHE A 501 -13.50 12.12 33.36
CA PHE A 501 -14.02 12.06 34.73
C PHE A 501 -13.36 10.94 35.52
N LEU A 502 -12.85 11.25 36.72
CA LEU A 502 -12.51 10.25 37.73
C LEU A 502 -13.81 9.69 38.33
N CYS A 503 -14.05 8.41 38.09
CA CYS A 503 -15.26 7.69 38.50
C CYS A 503 -15.14 7.04 39.88
N LEU A 504 -14.04 7.31 40.59
CA LEU A 504 -13.68 6.75 41.88
C LEU A 504 -13.58 7.87 42.93
N ASP A 505 -14.06 7.62 44.14
CA ASP A 505 -13.89 8.52 45.27
C ASP A 505 -12.41 8.53 45.70
N PRO A 506 -11.70 9.67 45.73
CA PRO A 506 -10.26 9.72 45.99
C PRO A 506 -9.78 9.02 47.27
N PRO A 507 -10.52 9.10 48.40
CA PRO A 507 -10.21 8.31 49.59
C PRO A 507 -10.22 6.80 49.32
N GLY A 508 -9.04 6.17 49.39
CA GLY A 508 -8.90 4.73 49.25
C GLY A 508 -8.67 4.23 47.82
N ILE A 509 -8.43 5.12 46.85
CA ILE A 509 -7.98 4.72 45.52
C ILE A 509 -6.63 4.00 45.63
N GLN A 510 -6.58 2.81 45.04
CA GLN A 510 -5.39 2.02 44.86
C GLN A 510 -5.00 2.00 43.39
N ARG A 511 -3.68 2.05 43.14
CA ARG A 511 -3.11 1.91 41.80
C ARG A 511 -2.69 0.47 41.60
N ILE A 512 -3.14 -0.14 40.51
CA ILE A 512 -2.64 -1.44 40.07
C ILE A 512 -1.39 -1.13 39.24
N ASN A 513 -0.22 -1.06 39.91
CA ASN A 513 1.05 -0.48 39.38
C ASN A 513 1.72 -1.28 38.25
N GLN A 514 0.96 -2.05 37.48
CA GLN A 514 1.44 -2.63 36.24
C GLN A 514 1.13 -1.67 35.10
N LEU A 515 2.19 -1.09 34.57
CA LEU A 515 2.16 -0.15 33.46
C LEU A 515 2.14 -0.95 32.16
N THR A 516 0.97 -1.06 31.53
CA THR A 516 0.78 -1.80 30.28
C THR A 516 0.53 -0.80 29.16
N ALA A 517 1.25 -0.94 28.05
CA ALA A 517 0.99 -0.19 26.83
C ALA A 517 -0.21 -0.82 26.10
N PRO A 518 -1.11 -0.02 25.50
CA PRO A 518 -2.18 -0.56 24.67
C PRO A 518 -1.61 -1.29 23.44
N VAL A 519 -2.32 -2.33 23.02
CA VAL A 519 -2.10 -3.05 21.76
C VAL A 519 -3.41 -3.00 21.00
N ALA A 520 -3.42 -2.38 19.82
CA ALA A 520 -4.63 -2.18 19.01
C ALA A 520 -5.77 -1.53 19.82
N GLY A 521 -5.45 -0.51 20.61
CA GLY A 521 -6.39 0.23 21.43
C GLY A 521 -6.95 -0.49 22.66
N VAL A 522 -6.36 -1.63 23.05
CA VAL A 522 -6.78 -2.45 24.19
C VAL A 522 -5.67 -2.60 25.23
N VAL A 523 -6.01 -2.47 26.51
CA VAL A 523 -5.13 -2.75 27.66
C VAL A 523 -5.79 -3.79 28.54
N THR A 524 -5.08 -4.87 28.87
CA THR A 524 -5.57 -5.92 29.79
C THR A 524 -4.74 -5.98 31.06
N GLN A 525 -5.37 -6.26 32.19
CA GLN A 525 -4.71 -6.41 33.48
C GLN A 525 -5.37 -7.50 34.33
N ALA A 526 -4.62 -8.58 34.60
CA ALA A 526 -5.02 -9.59 35.57
C ALA A 526 -4.94 -9.00 37.00
N ILE A 527 -5.97 -9.27 37.81
CA ILE A 527 -6.02 -8.86 39.21
C ILE A 527 -5.51 -10.00 40.08
N ASP A 528 -4.46 -9.71 40.84
CA ASP A 528 -3.93 -10.61 41.86
C ASP A 528 -4.36 -10.15 43.25
N TYR A 529 -5.36 -10.83 43.82
CA TYR A 529 -5.84 -10.57 45.18
C TYR A 529 -4.85 -11.02 46.26
N THR A 530 -3.81 -11.79 45.91
CA THR A 530 -2.79 -12.25 46.86
C THR A 530 -1.67 -11.22 47.05
N GLY A 531 -1.47 -10.32 46.08
CA GLY A 531 -0.39 -9.33 46.06
C GLY A 531 1.02 -9.92 45.86
N ILE A 532 1.14 -11.22 45.56
CA ILE A 532 2.42 -11.93 45.47
C ILE A 532 3.05 -11.79 44.08
N SER A 533 2.25 -11.83 43.02
CA SER A 533 2.75 -11.90 41.64
C SER A 533 3.14 -10.54 41.05
N THR A 534 2.54 -9.44 41.55
CA THR A 534 2.72 -8.09 41.01
C THR A 534 3.63 -7.18 41.84
N GLY A 535 4.07 -7.63 43.03
CA GLY A 535 4.89 -6.81 43.94
C GLY A 535 4.18 -5.57 44.50
N THR A 536 2.85 -5.49 44.35
CA THR A 536 2.00 -4.41 44.88
C THR A 536 1.23 -4.86 46.12
N ALA A 537 0.81 -3.92 46.96
CA ALA A 537 -0.12 -4.23 48.04
C ALA A 537 -1.41 -4.86 47.48
N ALA A 538 -1.91 -5.92 48.12
CA ALA A 538 -3.17 -6.54 47.75
C ALA A 538 -4.31 -5.50 47.75
N LEU A 539 -5.23 -5.63 46.79
CA LEU A 539 -6.38 -4.74 46.74
C LEU A 539 -7.25 -4.91 47.99
N GLY A 540 -7.85 -3.82 48.47
CA GLY A 540 -8.74 -3.80 49.64
C GLY A 540 -10.11 -4.42 49.39
N VAL A 541 -10.18 -5.44 48.54
CA VAL A 541 -11.43 -6.08 48.09
C VAL A 541 -11.94 -7.02 49.19
N VAL A 542 -13.24 -6.93 49.48
CA VAL A 542 -13.91 -7.75 50.49
C VAL A 542 -15.05 -8.51 49.83
N ALA A 543 -15.09 -9.83 50.04
CA ALA A 543 -16.18 -10.66 49.52
C ALA A 543 -17.55 -10.15 50.01
N GLY A 544 -18.52 -10.12 49.10
CA GLY A 544 -19.87 -9.60 49.32
C GLY A 544 -19.99 -8.08 49.23
N SER A 545 -18.94 -7.36 48.82
CA SER A 545 -18.96 -5.91 48.59
C SER A 545 -18.56 -5.57 47.16
N SER A 546 -19.13 -4.48 46.64
CA SER A 546 -18.67 -3.89 45.38
C SER A 546 -17.28 -3.30 45.52
N TYR A 547 -16.48 -3.47 44.48
CA TYR A 547 -15.25 -2.73 44.26
C TYR A 547 -15.27 -2.14 42.87
N PHE A 548 -14.74 -0.94 42.75
CA PHE A 548 -14.90 -0.12 41.56
C PHE A 548 -13.58 0.02 40.85
N TYR A 549 -13.60 -0.03 39.51
CA TYR A 549 -12.41 -0.02 38.67
C TYR A 549 -12.54 1.02 37.56
N GLN A 550 -11.42 1.59 37.16
CA GLN A 550 -11.34 2.52 36.03
C GLN A 550 -9.94 2.46 35.43
N HIS A 551 -9.81 2.78 34.15
CA HIS A 551 -8.52 2.97 33.50
C HIS A 551 -8.21 4.45 33.30
N TRP A 552 -7.03 4.88 33.72
CA TRP A 552 -6.45 6.16 33.32
C TRP A 552 -5.47 5.92 32.17
N MET A 553 -5.57 6.74 31.11
CA MET A 553 -4.71 6.65 29.94
C MET A 553 -4.08 8.00 29.58
N ARG A 554 -2.91 7.95 28.95
CA ARG A 554 -2.33 9.12 28.29
C ARG A 554 -3.05 9.37 26.98
N ASP A 555 -3.23 10.66 26.69
CA ASP A 555 -3.84 11.11 25.44
C ASP A 555 -3.24 12.45 25.02
N PRO A 556 -1.97 12.50 24.60
CA PRO A 556 -1.30 13.73 24.21
C PRO A 556 -1.80 14.29 22.87
N VAL A 557 -2.49 13.47 22.08
CA VAL A 557 -3.03 13.84 20.75
C VAL A 557 -4.37 14.54 20.91
N ALA A 558 -5.16 14.20 21.93
CA ALA A 558 -6.33 14.99 22.27
C ALA A 558 -5.90 16.38 22.75
N ALA A 559 -6.48 17.42 22.15
CA ALA A 559 -6.30 18.79 22.61
C ALA A 559 -6.79 18.90 24.07
N GLY A 560 -5.95 19.33 25.00
CA GLY A 560 -6.33 19.42 26.41
C GLY A 560 -5.19 19.19 27.39
N SER A 561 -5.45 18.37 28.40
CA SER A 561 -4.57 18.11 29.54
C SER A 561 -3.64 16.90 29.34
N GLY A 562 -3.76 16.21 28.21
CA GLY A 562 -2.83 15.16 27.76
C GLY A 562 -3.11 13.77 28.35
N ALA A 563 -4.27 13.59 28.98
CA ALA A 563 -4.71 12.33 29.55
C ALA A 563 -6.25 12.27 29.64
N ASN A 564 -6.80 11.06 29.67
CA ASN A 564 -8.23 10.84 29.79
C ASN A 564 -8.48 9.55 30.60
N LEU A 565 -9.74 9.21 30.88
CA LEU A 565 -10.13 8.02 31.63
C LEU A 565 -11.24 7.24 30.91
N SER A 566 -11.30 5.93 31.14
CA SER A 566 -12.46 5.11 30.74
C SER A 566 -13.72 5.47 31.54
N ASP A 567 -14.85 4.88 31.22
CA ASP A 567 -15.95 4.75 32.20
C ASP A 567 -15.52 3.92 33.43
N GLY A 568 -16.40 3.77 34.41
CA GLY A 568 -16.18 2.97 35.61
C GLY A 568 -16.82 1.58 35.52
N LEU A 569 -16.25 0.61 36.22
CA LEU A 569 -16.81 -0.75 36.36
C LEU A 569 -17.07 -1.09 37.83
N ASP A 570 -18.30 -1.46 38.17
CA ASP A 570 -18.72 -1.93 39.50
C ASP A 570 -18.74 -3.46 39.52
N ILE A 571 -17.86 -4.10 40.29
CA ILE A 571 -17.85 -5.55 40.47
C ILE A 571 -18.22 -5.91 41.91
N LEU A 572 -19.35 -6.60 42.07
CA LEU A 572 -19.70 -7.25 43.33
C LEU A 572 -18.88 -8.52 43.51
N HIS A 573 -17.86 -8.48 44.36
CA HIS A 573 -16.96 -9.61 44.56
C HIS A 573 -17.60 -10.73 45.38
N THR A 574 -17.35 -11.96 44.98
CA THR A 574 -17.79 -13.17 45.69
C THR A 574 -16.59 -13.86 46.36
N PRO A 575 -16.83 -14.71 47.37
CA PRO A 575 -15.76 -15.50 47.99
C PRO A 575 -14.92 -16.28 46.98
#